data_AF-A0AAV5TFZ4-F1
#
_entry.id   AF-A0AAV5TFZ4-F1
#
_cell.length_a   1.000
_cell.length_b   1.000
_cell.length_c   1.000
_cell.angle_alpha   90.00
_cell.angle_beta   90.00
_cell.angle_gamma   90.00
#
_symmetry.space_group_name_H-M   'P 1'
#
loop_
_entity.id
_entity.type
_entity.pdbx_description
1 polymer ?
#
loop_
_entity_poly.entity_id
_entity_poly.type
_entity_poly.pdbx_seq_one_letter_code
_entity_poly.pdbx_strand_id
1 'polypeptide(L)' 'LGHSNSLSTCPNGFDLVRDGECRGVVTNLITSFDRAISQAIDICGSIQAQPVIIHNEEHQSYWKERAPYTSDGYFILG' A
#
# COMPACT_ATOMS: atom_id res chain seq x y z
N LEU A 1 14.21 34.28 5.26
CA LEU A 1 13.56 33.89 3.99
C LEU A 1 14.14 32.54 3.58
N GLY A 2 13.44 31.45 3.93
CA GLY A 2 13.85 30.08 3.60
C GLY A 2 12.60 29.27 3.30
N HIS A 3 12.07 29.44 2.10
CA HIS A 3 10.96 28.61 1.62
C HIS A 3 11.55 27.27 1.19
N SER A 4 11.53 26.29 2.10
CA SER A 4 11.75 24.89 1.74
C SER A 4 10.59 24.46 0.85
N ASN A 5 10.87 24.42 -0.45
CA ASN A 5 9.96 23.93 -1.48
C ASN A 5 9.83 22.40 -1.30
N SER A 6 8.95 21.98 -0.38
CA SER A 6 8.61 20.58 -0.16
C SER A 6 7.84 20.09 -1.37
N LEU A 7 8.55 19.55 -2.36
CA LEU A 7 7.95 18.68 -3.36
C LEU A 7 7.17 17.62 -2.60
N SER A 8 5.85 17.68 -2.71
CA SER A 8 4.87 16.72 -2.21
C SER A 8 5.03 15.40 -2.96
N THR A 9 6.17 14.74 -2.76
CA THR A 9 6.55 13.52 -3.44
C THR A 9 6.62 12.39 -2.44
N CYS A 10 5.75 11.41 -2.63
CA CYS A 10 5.80 10.15 -1.91
C CYS A 10 7.19 9.50 -2.01
N PRO A 11 7.59 8.68 -1.03
CA PRO A 11 8.81 7.90 -1.13
C PRO A 11 8.84 7.07 -2.42
N ASN A 12 10.04 6.75 -2.91
CA ASN A 12 10.18 5.93 -4.12
C ASN A 12 9.40 4.61 -4.00
N GLY A 13 8.64 4.25 -5.03
CA GLY A 13 7.77 3.08 -5.03
C GLY A 13 6.36 3.30 -4.50
N PHE A 14 6.02 4.54 -4.13
CA PHE A 14 4.68 4.94 -3.71
C PHE A 14 4.11 6.03 -4.63
N ASP A 15 2.83 5.89 -4.94
CA ASP A 15 2.04 6.86 -5.67
C ASP A 15 1.34 7.80 -4.71
N LEU A 16 1.35 9.10 -5.01
CA LEU A 16 0.48 10.07 -4.35
C LEU A 16 -0.95 9.82 -4.81
N VAL A 17 -1.82 9.42 -3.87
CA VAL A 17 -3.25 9.27 -4.13
C VAL A 17 -4.01 10.47 -3.61
N ARG A 18 -5.31 10.52 -3.92
CA ARG A 18 -6.22 11.54 -3.38
C ARG A 18 -6.22 11.44 -1.83
N ASP A 19 -6.38 12.58 -1.18
CA ASP A 19 -6.25 12.79 0.27
C ASP A 19 -4.82 12.95 0.82
N GLY A 20 -3.81 13.03 -0.07
CA GLY A 20 -2.42 13.31 0.35
C GLY A 20 -1.71 12.09 0.93
N GLU A 21 -2.30 10.90 0.77
CA GLU A 21 -1.70 9.64 1.16
C GLU A 21 -0.75 9.11 0.08
N CYS A 22 0.24 8.34 0.52
CA CYS A 22 1.16 7.61 -0.34
C CYS A 22 0.81 6.12 -0.31
N ARG A 23 0.51 5.52 -1.46
CA ARG A 23 0.14 4.10 -1.57
C ARG A 23 1.05 3.37 -2.53
N GLY A 24 1.37 2.12 -2.25
CA GLY A 24 2.31 1.34 -3.07
C GLY A 24 2.44 -0.10 -2.60
N VAL A 25 3.09 -0.92 -3.42
CA VAL A 25 3.37 -2.32 -3.11
C VAL A 25 4.82 -2.43 -2.64
N VAL A 26 5.01 -2.91 -1.40
CA VAL A 26 6.34 -3.04 -0.79
C VAL A 26 7.03 -4.33 -1.24
N THR A 27 6.31 -5.45 -1.23
CA THR A 27 6.86 -6.77 -1.59
C THR A 27 5.76 -7.76 -1.92
N ASN A 28 6.12 -8.86 -2.57
CA ASN A 28 5.27 -10.03 -2.75
C ASN A 28 5.79 -11.15 -1.83
N LEU A 29 4.89 -11.82 -1.12
CA LEU A 29 5.25 -12.87 -0.17
C LEU A 29 4.44 -14.14 -0.47
N ILE A 30 5.11 -15.30 -0.48
CA ILE A 30 4.45 -16.60 -0.45
C ILE A 30 4.27 -16.99 1.02
N THR A 31 3.02 -17.05 1.48
CA THR A 31 2.70 -17.39 2.87
C THR A 31 1.34 -18.06 2.98
N SER A 32 1.04 -18.60 4.16
CA SER A 32 -0.27 -19.15 4.46
C SER A 32 -1.25 -18.03 4.84
N PHE A 33 -2.53 -18.24 4.54
CA PHE A 33 -3.57 -17.23 4.75
C PHE A 33 -3.67 -16.77 6.22
N ASP A 34 -3.45 -17.68 7.17
CA ASP A 34 -3.43 -17.40 8.62
C ASP A 34 -2.29 -16.47 9.06
N ARG A 35 -1.21 -16.37 8.27
CA ARG A 35 -0.04 -15.52 8.56
C ARG A 35 0.02 -14.26 7.71
N ALA A 36 -0.74 -14.20 6.62
CA ALA A 36 -0.66 -13.10 5.67
C ALA A 36 -0.90 -11.72 6.33
N ILE A 37 -1.89 -11.62 7.21
CA ILE A 37 -2.24 -10.36 7.88
C ILE A 37 -1.14 -9.92 8.85
N SER A 38 -0.67 -10.81 9.73
CA SER A 38 0.37 -10.44 10.71
C SER A 38 1.67 -10.04 10.01
N GLN A 39 2.05 -10.76 8.95
CA GLN A 39 3.23 -10.42 8.17
C GLN A 39 3.08 -9.10 7.41
N ALA A 40 1.90 -8.79 6.87
CA ALA A 40 1.65 -7.50 6.24
C ALA A 40 1.76 -6.34 7.26
N ILE A 41 1.21 -6.51 8.47
CA ILE A 41 1.35 -5.54 9.57
C ILE A 41 2.83 -5.32 9.92
N ASP A 42 3.59 -6.41 10.10
CA ASP A 42 5.00 -6.33 10.47
C ASP A 42 5.84 -5.65 9.38
N ILE A 43 5.61 -6.00 8.10
CA ILE A 43 6.33 -5.43 6.96
C ILE A 43 6.01 -3.94 6.80
N CYS A 44 4.74 -3.56 6.79
CA CYS A 44 4.35 -2.15 6.70
C CYS A 44 4.87 -1.34 7.89
N GLY A 45 4.79 -1.90 9.11
CA GLY A 45 5.32 -1.27 10.32
C GLY A 45 6.83 -1.02 10.25
N SER A 46 7.60 -1.94 9.64
CA SER A 46 9.06 -1.80 9.50
C SER A 46 9.50 -0.60 8.66
N ILE A 47 8.62 -0.11 7.78
CA ILE A 47 8.88 1.05 6.91
C ILE A 47 8.08 2.30 7.34
N GLN A 48 7.52 2.30 8.56
CA GLN A 48 6.65 3.37 9.06
C GLN A 48 5.41 3.62 8.18
N ALA A 49 4.99 2.59 7.44
CA ALA A 49 3.74 2.60 6.68
C ALA A 49 2.63 1.91 7.48
N GLN A 50 1.40 2.06 6.99
CA GLN A 50 0.27 1.30 7.49
C GLN A 50 -0.18 0.29 6.45
N PRO A 51 -0.69 -0.86 6.92
CA PRO A 51 -1.47 -1.75 6.08
C PRO A 51 -2.62 -0.96 5.38
N VAL A 52 -2.90 -1.25 4.11
CA VAL A 52 -4.03 -0.75 3.31
C VAL A 52 -5.37 -0.95 4.02
N ILE A 53 -6.02 0.17 4.33
CA ILE A 53 -7.41 0.17 4.82
C ILE A 53 -8.32 0.81 3.76
N ILE A 54 -9.28 0.03 3.25
CA ILE A 54 -10.26 0.51 2.27
C ILE A 54 -11.51 0.96 2.99
N HIS A 55 -11.79 2.26 2.92
CA HIS A 55 -12.95 2.88 3.57
C HIS A 55 -14.06 3.26 2.58
N ASN A 56 -13.75 3.40 1.30
CA ASN A 56 -14.69 3.87 0.27
C ASN A 56 -14.34 3.29 -1.12
N GLU A 57 -15.22 3.52 -2.09
CA GLU A 57 -15.05 3.04 -3.47
C GLU A 57 -13.83 3.64 -4.17
N GLU A 58 -13.43 4.85 -3.80
CA GLU A 58 -12.26 5.51 -4.38
C GLU A 58 -10.97 4.80 -3.96
N HIS A 59 -10.84 4.45 -2.68
CA HIS A 59 -9.73 3.66 -2.14
C HIS A 59 -9.67 2.28 -2.82
N GLN A 60 -10.83 1.65 -3.03
CA GLN A 60 -10.94 0.37 -3.73
C GLN A 60 -10.48 0.49 -5.19
N SER A 61 -10.81 1.61 -5.86
CA SER A 61 -10.54 1.79 -7.29
C SER A 61 -9.04 1.82 -7.60
N TYR A 62 -8.23 2.46 -6.74
CA TYR A 62 -6.76 2.44 -6.87
C TYR A 62 -6.19 1.01 -6.87
N TRP A 63 -6.69 0.15 -5.97
CA TRP A 63 -6.20 -1.22 -5.82
C TRP A 63 -6.75 -2.19 -6.85
N LYS A 64 -7.96 -1.96 -7.39
CA LYS A 64 -8.53 -2.79 -8.47
C LYS A 64 -7.63 -2.86 -9.71
N GLU A 65 -6.98 -1.75 -10.07
CA GLU A 65 -6.06 -1.70 -11.20
C GLU A 65 -4.75 -2.47 -10.94
N ARG A 66 -4.36 -2.58 -9.67
CA ARG A 66 -3.05 -3.12 -9.22
C ARG A 66 -3.14 -4.55 -8.69
N ALA A 67 -4.34 -5.04 -8.44
CA ALA A 67 -4.63 -6.41 -8.02
C ALA A 67 -5.47 -7.13 -9.10
N PRO A 68 -4.88 -7.43 -10.28
CA PRO A 68 -5.58 -8.20 -11.29
C PRO A 68 -5.95 -9.58 -10.74
N TYR A 69 -7.09 -10.11 -11.20
CA TYR A 69 -7.49 -11.47 -10.87
C TYR A 69 -6.38 -12.45 -11.25
N THR A 70 -5.96 -13.28 -10.31
CA THR A 70 -4.94 -14.32 -10.51
C THR A 70 -5.38 -15.62 -9.84
N SER A 71 -4.98 -16.75 -10.42
CA SER A 71 -5.10 -18.08 -9.83
C SER A 71 -3.91 -18.45 -8.94
N ASP A 72 -2.86 -17.63 -8.93
CA ASP A 72 -1.57 -17.95 -8.31
C ASP A 72 -1.52 -17.62 -6.81
N GLY A 73 -2.57 -17.00 -6.27
CA GLY A 73 -2.67 -16.66 -4.85
C GLY A 73 -3.72 -15.61 -4.55
N TYR A 74 -3.68 -15.06 -3.34
CA TYR A 74 -4.53 -13.96 -2.90
C TYR A 74 -3.71 -12.68 -2.83
N PHE A 75 -4.25 -11.58 -3.38
CA PHE A 75 -3.75 -10.25 -3.10
C PHE A 75 -4.41 -9.74 -1.81
N ILE A 76 -3.72 -9.91 -0.68
CA ILE A 76 -4.19 -9.36 0.58
C ILE A 76 -3.82 -7.88 0.59
N LEU A 77 -4.86 -7.03 0.59
CA LEU A 77 -4.74 -5.62 0.90
C LEU A 77 -4.53 -5.55 2.41
N GLY A 78 -3.28 -5.86 2.76
CA GLY A 78 -2.72 -5.70 4.08
C GLY A 78 -2.56 -4.23 4.25
#